data_AF-A0A7C4P5P1-F1
#
_entry.id   AF-A0A7C4P5P1-F1
#
_cell.length_a   1.000
_cell.length_b   1.000
_cell.length_c   1.000
_cell.angle_alpha   90.00
_cell.angle_beta   90.00
_cell.angle_gamma   90.00
#
_symmetry.space_group_name_H-M   'P 1'
#
loop_
_entity.id
_entity.type
_entity.pdbx_description
1 polymer ?
#
loop_
_entity_poly.entity_id
_entity_poly.type
_entity_poly.pdbx_seq_one_letter_code
_entity_poly.pdbx_strand_id
1 'polypeptide(L)' 'MLDRRRVFVTHTACPEDAEFLKNEITHLAAPDDVRITHAGSVISSHCGPGTIGILYMVK' A
#
# COMPACT_ATOMS: atom_id res chain seq x y z
N MET A 1 -3.42 -4.19 -18.04
CA MET A 1 -3.60 -2.74 -17.70
C MET A 1 -3.98 -2.64 -16.22
N LEU A 2 -3.66 -1.57 -15.49
CA LEU A 2 -4.11 -1.42 -14.09
C LEU A 2 -5.64 -1.41 -13.98
N ASP A 3 -6.21 -2.19 -13.05
CA ASP A 3 -7.59 -2.01 -12.59
C ASP A 3 -7.65 -0.85 -11.58
N ARG A 4 -8.43 0.18 -11.90
CA ARG A 4 -8.50 1.42 -11.12
C ARG A 4 -9.40 1.32 -9.89
N ARG A 5 -10.14 0.23 -9.71
CA ARG A 5 -11.12 0.10 -8.62
C ARG A 5 -10.51 0.23 -7.22
N ARG A 6 -9.34 -0.37 -6.99
CA ARG A 6 -8.72 -0.36 -5.67
C ARG A 6 -7.22 -0.65 -5.71
N VAL A 7 -6.47 0.10 -4.89
CA VAL A 7 -5.07 -0.18 -4.53
C VAL A 7 -4.95 -0.25 -3.01
N PHE A 8 -4.09 -1.15 -2.51
CA PHE A 8 -3.73 -1.21 -1.09
C PHE A 8 -2.27 -0.85 -0.88
N VAL A 9 -2.01 -0.07 0.16
CA VAL A 9 -0.67 0.19 0.69
C VAL A 9 -0.60 -0.46 2.07
N THR A 10 0.19 -1.52 2.19
CA THR A 10 0.35 -2.27 3.45
C THR A 10 1.70 -1.93 4.06
N HIS A 11 1.77 -1.63 5.35
CA HIS A 11 3.02 -1.20 5.99
C HIS A 11 3.32 -1.95 7.31
N THR A 12 4.59 -1.99 7.71
CA THR A 12 5.07 -2.49 9.00
C THR A 12 5.72 -1.37 9.80
N ALA A 13 5.00 -0.80 10.77
CA ALA A 13 5.52 0.28 11.65
C ALA A 13 6.07 1.54 10.94
N CYS A 14 5.71 1.79 9.67
CA CYS A 14 6.06 3.00 8.91
C CYS A 14 4.81 3.72 8.32
N PRO A 15 3.93 4.32 9.15
CA PRO A 15 2.69 4.94 8.68
C PRO A 15 2.91 6.19 7.81
N GLU A 16 3.97 6.96 8.06
CA GLU A 16 4.28 8.18 7.29
C GLU A 16 4.66 7.84 5.84
N ASP A 17 5.53 6.85 5.65
CA ASP A 17 5.91 6.34 4.34
C ASP A 17 4.69 5.76 3.58
N ALA A 18 3.76 5.13 4.30
CA ALA A 18 2.52 4.61 3.72
C ALA A 18 1.60 5.72 3.20
N GLU A 19 1.46 6.83 3.94
CA GLU A 19 0.68 7.99 3.49
C GLU A 19 1.37 8.73 2.35
N PHE A 20 2.69 8.86 2.38
CA PHE A 20 3.46 9.39 1.26
C PHE A 20 3.17 8.59 -0.03
N LEU A 21 3.29 7.27 0.02
CA LEU A 21 3.04 6.42 -1.14
C LEU A 21 1.58 6.44 -1.60
N LYS A 22 0.62 6.51 -0.69
CA LYS A 22 -0.80 6.67 -1.06
C LYS A 22 -1.03 7.95 -1.86
N ASN A 23 -0.42 9.07 -1.48
CA ASN A 23 -0.52 10.32 -2.21
C ASN A 23 0.11 10.21 -3.61
N GLU A 24 1.30 9.64 -3.71
CA GLU A 24 1.98 9.42 -5.00
C GLU A 24 1.18 8.51 -5.93
N ILE A 25 0.65 7.39 -5.43
CA ILE A 25 -0.21 6.49 -6.21
C ILE A 25 -1.47 7.22 -6.69
N THR A 26 -2.06 8.06 -5.84
CA THR A 26 -3.24 8.85 -6.19
C THR A 26 -2.92 9.83 -7.33
N HIS A 27 -1.77 10.49 -7.29
CA HIS A 27 -1.34 11.41 -8.34
C HIS A 27 -1.00 10.72 -9.67
N LEU A 28 -0.31 9.58 -9.61
CA LEU A 28 0.22 8.90 -10.81
C LEU A 28 -0.84 8.07 -11.55
N ALA A 29 -1.72 7.40 -10.81
CA ALA A 29 -2.65 6.42 -11.38
C ALA A 29 -4.13 6.81 -11.20
N ALA A 30 -4.44 7.72 -10.27
CA ALA A 30 -5.79 8.13 -9.89
C ALA A 30 -6.77 6.93 -9.82
N PRO A 31 -6.53 5.94 -8.94
CA PRO A 31 -7.49 4.89 -8.67
C PRO A 31 -8.70 5.45 -7.91
N ASP A 32 -9.82 4.74 -7.95
CA ASP A 32 -11.08 5.12 -7.30
C ASP A 32 -10.98 5.04 -5.76
N ASP A 33 -10.10 4.16 -5.24
CA ASP A 33 -9.92 3.90 -3.80
C ASP A 33 -8.47 3.46 -3.49
N VAL A 34 -7.80 4.12 -2.54
CA VAL A 34 -6.51 3.71 -2.00
C VAL A 34 -6.63 3.50 -0.50
N ARG A 35 -6.35 2.27 -0.03
CA ARG A 35 -6.48 1.91 1.39
C ARG A 35 -5.11 1.62 2.00
N ILE A 36 -4.81 2.27 3.11
CA ILE A 36 -3.67 1.90 3.94
C ILE A 36 -4.09 0.80 4.91
N THR A 37 -3.23 -0.21 5.06
CA THR A 37 -3.43 -1.32 5.98
C THR A 37 -2.14 -1.62 6.74
N HIS A 38 -2.25 -2.11 7.97
CA HIS A 38 -1.11 -2.56 8.75
C HIS A 38 -0.90 -4.07 8.52
N ALA A 39 0.35 -4.49 8.31
CA ALA A 39 0.66 -5.91 8.17
C ALA A 39 0.43 -6.67 9.49
N GLY A 40 -0.04 -7.92 9.41
CA GLY A 40 -0.21 -8.78 10.58
C GLY A 40 1.12 -9.16 11.24
N SER A 41 1.05 -9.77 12.43
CA SER A 41 2.23 -10.14 13.23
C SER A 41 3.20 -11.07 12.50
N VAL A 42 2.69 -12.08 11.78
CA VAL A 42 3.52 -13.02 11.00
C VAL A 42 4.35 -12.28 9.96
N ILE A 43 3.69 -11.52 9.07
CA ILE A 43 4.37 -10.75 8.02
C ILE A 43 5.35 -9.73 8.63
N SER A 44 4.91 -9.02 9.68
CA SER A 44 5.75 -8.03 10.35
C SER A 44 7.01 -8.66 10.96
N SER A 45 6.92 -9.87 11.54
CA SER A 45 8.07 -10.55 12.15
C SER A 45 9.11 -11.04 11.13
N HIS A 46 8.69 -11.29 9.89
CA HIS A 46 9.58 -11.76 8.83
C HIS A 46 10.17 -10.61 8.01
N CYS A 47 9.36 -9.59 7.69
CA CYS A 47 9.80 -8.46 6.86
C CYS A 47 10.47 -7.34 7.68
N GLY A 48 10.13 -7.23 8.96
CA GLY A 48 10.67 -6.20 9.86
C GLY A 48 10.04 -4.81 9.67
N PRO A 49 10.32 -3.86 10.59
CA PRO A 49 9.86 -2.46 10.50
C PRO A 49 10.36 -1.76 9.23
N GLY A 50 9.57 -0.84 8.68
CA GLY A 50 9.93 -0.05 7.49
C GLY A 50 9.58 -0.71 6.15
N THR A 51 8.96 -1.90 6.16
CA THR A 51 8.54 -2.57 4.93
C THR A 51 7.20 -2.04 4.45
N ILE A 52 7.08 -1.84 3.14
CA ILE A 52 5.82 -1.50 2.47
C ILE A 52 5.53 -2.47 1.32
N GLY A 53 4.27 -2.91 1.22
CA GLY A 53 3.73 -3.66 0.09
C GLY A 53 2.62 -2.88 -0.61
N ILE A 54 2.62 -2.89 -1.94
CA ILE A 54 1.56 -2.31 -2.77
C ILE A 54 0.84 -3.45 -3.48
N LEU A 55 -0.48 -3.53 -3.33
CA LEU A 55 -1.31 -4.55 -3.98
C LEU A 55 -2.33 -3.89 -4.90
N TYR A 56 -2.42 -4.40 -6.13
CA TYR A 56 -3.37 -3.96 -7.13
C TYR A 56 -3.72 -5.11 -8.08
N MET A 57 -4.85 -4.98 -8.77
CA MET A 57 -5.27 -5.92 -9.80
C MET A 57 -4.90 -5.42 -11.19
N VAL A 58 -4.66 -6.35 -12.11
CA VAL A 58 -4.49 -6.07 -13.53
C VAL A 58 -5.66 -6.65 -14.31
N LYS A 59 -6.07 -5.96 -15.37
CA LYS A 59 -6.88 -6.50 -16.46
C LYS A 59 -6.02 -7.32 -17.40
#